data_AF-A0A1N7PMK8-F1
#
_entry.id   AF-A0A1N7PMK8-F1
#
_cell.length_a   1.000
_cell.length_b   1.000
_cell.length_c   1.000
_cell.angle_alpha   90.00
_cell.angle_beta   90.00
_cell.angle_gamma   90.00
#
_symmetry.space_group_name_H-M   'P 1'
#
loop_
_entity.id
_entity.type
_entity.pdbx_description
1 polymer ?
#
loop_
_entity_poly.entity_id
_entity_poly.type
_entity_poly.pdbx_seq_one_letter_code
_entity_poly.pdbx_strand_id
1 'polypeptide(L)' 'MIPQNFKDILSNTENAGFYQTLALIFFMLFFIALVIYVFSKPKKYYKEEEEAPLQDDNDDDFNLKN' A
#
# COMPACT_ATOMS: atom_id res chain seq x y z
N MET A 1 29.64 -10.85 -15.93
CA MET A 1 29.05 -12.15 -16.27
C MET A 1 28.06 -12.51 -15.19
N ILE A 2 26.79 -12.72 -15.53
CA ILE A 2 25.84 -13.33 -14.59
C ILE A 2 26.42 -14.71 -14.25
N PRO A 3 26.53 -15.11 -12.97
CA PRO A 3 27.16 -16.38 -12.62
C PRO A 3 26.43 -17.51 -13.34
N GLN A 4 27.19 -18.39 -14.01
CA GLN A 4 26.65 -19.46 -14.86
C GLN A 4 25.59 -20.32 -14.13
N ASN A 5 25.77 -20.51 -12.83
CA ASN A 5 24.83 -21.19 -11.94
C ASN A 5 23.41 -20.59 -11.96
N PHE A 6 23.24 -19.26 -12.04
CA PHE A 6 21.92 -18.63 -12.14
C PHE A 6 21.25 -18.90 -13.47
N LYS A 7 22.05 -18.94 -14.55
CA LYS A 7 21.57 -19.23 -15.89
C LYS A 7 21.07 -20.66 -15.95
N ASP A 8 21.80 -21.61 -15.36
CA ASP A 8 21.42 -23.03 -15.32
C ASP A 8 20.16 -23.27 -14.47
N ILE A 9 19.98 -22.56 -13.35
CA ILE A 9 18.74 -22.64 -12.54
C ILE A 9 17.52 -22.10 -13.30
N LEU A 10 17.69 -21.00 -14.05
CA LEU A 10 16.61 -20.43 -14.87
C LEU A 10 16.27 -21.29 -16.09
N SER A 11 17.27 -21.92 -16.71
CA SER A 11 17.08 -22.69 -17.94
C SER A 11 16.72 -24.16 -17.70
N ASN A 12 17.00 -24.71 -16.52
CA ASN A 12 16.84 -26.13 -16.20
C ASN A 12 15.72 -26.41 -15.19
N THR A 13 14.72 -25.54 -15.13
CA THR A 13 13.48 -25.85 -14.43
C THR A 13 12.54 -26.48 -15.44
N GLU A 14 12.45 -27.82 -15.45
CA GLU A 14 11.49 -28.60 -16.27
C GLU A 14 10.05 -28.06 -16.18
N ASN A 15 9.75 -27.32 -15.10
CA ASN A 15 8.46 -26.68 -14.82
C ASN A 15 8.52 -25.14 -14.78
N ALA A 16 9.53 -24.50 -15.40
CA ALA A 16 9.71 -23.04 -15.38
C ALA A 16 8.42 -22.29 -15.77
N GLY A 17 7.77 -22.73 -16.85
CA GLY A 17 6.52 -22.14 -17.34
C GLY A 17 5.35 -22.30 -16.35
N PHE A 18 5.31 -23.40 -15.62
CA PHE A 18 4.30 -23.62 -14.58
C PHE A 18 4.50 -22.66 -13.40
N TYR A 19 5.72 -22.55 -12.88
CA TYR A 19 6.03 -21.61 -11.80
C TYR A 19 5.85 -20.14 -12.22
N GLN A 20 6.19 -19.79 -13.46
CA GLN A 20 5.95 -18.46 -14.02
C GLN A 20 4.45 -18.14 -14.04
N THR A 21 3.62 -19.09 -14.49
CA THR A 21 2.16 -18.91 -14.54
C THR A 21 1.58 -18.79 -13.13
N LEU A 22 2.06 -19.61 -12.20
CA LEU A 22 1.65 -19.56 -10.80
C LEU A 22 2.02 -18.22 -10.15
N ALA A 23 3.23 -17.72 -10.40
CA ALA A 23 3.68 -16.42 -9.92
C ALA A 23 2.82 -15.27 -10.46
N LEU A 24 2.43 -15.35 -11.74
CA LEU A 24 1.52 -14.36 -12.35
C LEU A 24 0.14 -14.35 -11.67
N ILE A 25 -0.41 -15.53 -11.39
CA ILE A 25 -1.70 -15.67 -10.69
C ILE A 25 -1.60 -15.08 -9.27
N PHE A 26 -0.55 -15.42 -8.52
CA PHE A 26 -0.34 -14.86 -7.19
C PHE A 26 -0.16 -13.34 -7.21
N PHE A 27 0.58 -12.81 -8.19
CA PHE A 27 0.75 -11.37 -8.36
C PHE A 27 -0.59 -10.67 -8.62
N MET A 28 -1.44 -11.23 -9.50
CA MET A 28 -2.77 -10.69 -9.74
C MET A 28 -3.67 -10.75 -8.50
N LEU A 29 -3.68 -11.88 -7.78
CA LEU A 29 -4.48 -12.03 -6.56
C LEU A 29 -4.04 -11.04 -5.48
N PHE A 30 -2.73 -10.87 -5.31
CA PHE A 30 -2.17 -9.87 -4.39
C PHE A 30 -2.61 -8.46 -4.79
N PHE A 31 -2.56 -8.14 -6.08
CA PHE A 31 -2.98 -6.83 -6.57
C PHE A 31 -4.47 -6.57 -6.31
N ILE A 32 -5.34 -7.53 -6.61
CA ILE A 32 -6.78 -7.42 -6.34
C ILE A 32 -7.04 -7.28 -4.83
N ALA A 33 -6.35 -8.07 -4.00
CA ALA A 33 -6.47 -7.98 -2.55
C ALA A 33 -6.04 -6.60 -2.03
N LEU A 34 -4.97 -6.01 -2.60
CA LEU A 34 -4.51 -4.67 -2.25
C LEU A 34 -5.53 -3.61 -2.65
N VAL A 35 -6.07 -3.69 -3.87
CA VAL A 35 -7.13 -2.80 -4.34
C VAL A 35 -8.32 -2.85 -3.38
N ILE A 36 -8.82 -4.05 -3.08
CA ILE A 36 -9.92 -4.23 -2.12
C ILE A 36 -9.53 -3.66 -0.75
N TYR A 37 -8.35 -3.96 -0.23
CA TYR A 37 -7.88 -3.44 1.06
C TYR A 37 -7.87 -1.90 1.12
N VAL A 38 -7.39 -1.25 0.06
CA VAL A 38 -7.34 0.21 -0.04
C VAL A 38 -8.74 0.81 -0.11
N PHE A 39 -9.64 0.25 -0.92
CA PHE A 39 -11.02 0.73 -1.02
C PHE A 39 -11.86 0.40 0.21
N SER A 40 -11.59 -0.74 0.87
CA SER A 40 -12.22 -1.14 2.12
C SER A 40 -11.72 -0.34 3.31
N LYS A 41 -10.58 0.35 3.20
CA LYS A 41 -10.16 1.33 4.21
C LYS A 41 -11.20 2.45 4.22
N PRO A 42 -12.05 2.53 5.25
CA PRO A 42 -13.13 3.49 5.25
C PRO A 42 -12.52 4.90 5.31
N LYS A 43 -13.12 5.85 4.58
CA LYS A 43 -12.84 7.30 4.68
C LYS A 43 -13.15 7.88 6.08
N LYS A 44 -13.29 7.04 7.10
CA LYS A 44 -13.73 7.39 8.46
C LYS A 44 -12.68 8.19 9.23
N TYR A 45 -11.44 8.24 8.77
CA TYR A 45 -10.43 9.15 9.32
C TYR A 45 -10.72 10.63 9.05
N TYR A 46 -11.58 10.94 8.08
CA TYR A 46 -11.95 12.33 7.82
C TYR A 46 -13.27 12.71 8.50
N LYS A 47 -14.02 11.79 9.10
CA LYS A 47 -15.27 12.18 9.78
C LYS A 47 -15.02 12.96 11.06
N GLU A 48 -13.99 12.59 11.82
CA GLU A 48 -13.56 13.32 13.01
C GLU A 48 -12.87 14.64 12.65
N GLU A 49 -12.17 14.70 11.51
CA GLU A 49 -11.52 15.92 10.99
C GLU A 49 -12.48 16.87 10.26
N GLU A 50 -13.57 16.35 9.67
CA GLU A 50 -14.67 17.13 9.06
C GLU A 50 -15.61 17.71 10.12
N GLU A 51 -15.78 17.01 11.25
CA GLU A 51 -16.49 17.50 12.45
C GLU A 51 -15.58 18.25 13.42
N ALA A 52 -14.27 18.29 13.14
CA ALA A 52 -13.37 19.13 13.92
C ALA A 52 -13.87 20.56 13.77
N PRO A 53 -14.19 21.26 14.88
CA PRO A 53 -14.52 22.66 14.79
C PRO A 53 -13.38 23.33 14.04
N LEU A 54 -13.71 24.13 13.00
CA LEU A 54 -12.74 25.06 12.43
C LEU A 54 -12.05 25.71 13.62
N GLN A 55 -10.74 25.55 13.73
CA GLN A 55 -9.95 26.39 14.63
C GLN A 55 -10.21 27.79 14.13
N ASP A 56 -11.19 28.44 14.76
CA ASP A 56 -11.43 29.84 14.59
C ASP A 56 -10.14 30.47 15.12
N ASP A 57 -9.44 31.22 14.27
CA ASP A 57 -8.23 31.97 14.62
C ASP A 57 -8.54 33.09 15.66
N ASN A 58 -9.46 32.85 16.59
CA ASN A 58 -10.08 33.85 17.45
C ASN A 58 -10.04 33.53 18.95
N ASP A 59 -9.47 32.41 19.39
CA ASP A 59 -9.39 32.06 20.83
C ASP A 59 -7.97 31.69 21.31
N ASP A 60 -6.97 32.50 20.96
CA ASP A 60 -5.76 32.63 21.80
C ASP A 60 -5.79 33.98 22.53
N ASP A 61 -6.70 34.03 23.50
CA ASP A 61 -6.58 34.79 24.74
C ASP A 61 -5.31 34.32 25.49
N PHE A 62 -4.13 34.81 25.08
CA PHE A 62 -2.90 34.60 25.82
C PHE A 62 -2.04 35.88 25.86
N ASN A 63 -2.24 36.68 26.93
CA ASN A 63 -1.39 37.77 27.44
C ASN A 63 -1.52 39.13 26.72
N LEU A 64 -1.91 40.25 27.35
CA LEU A 64 -1.34 40.86 28.55
C LEU A 64 -2.35 41.75 29.29
N LYS A 65 -2.65 41.36 30.53
CA LYS A 65 -3.01 42.28 31.62
C LYS A 65 -1.83 43.25 31.82
N ASN A 66 -2.02 44.53 31.53
CA ASN A 66 -1.27 45.66 32.13
C ASN A 66 -2.08 46.94 32.02
#